data_AF-A0A9E3Y0P9-F1
#
_entry.id   AF-A0A9E3Y0P9-F1
#
_cell.length_a   1.000
_cell.length_b   1.000
_cell.length_c   1.000
_cell.angle_alpha   90.00
_cell.angle_beta   90.00
_cell.angle_gamma   90.00
#
_symmetry.space_group_name_H-M   'P 1'
#
loop_
_entity.id
_entity.type
_entity.pdbx_description
1 polymer ?
#
loop_
_entity_poly.entity_id
_entity_poly.type
_entity_poly.pdbx_seq_one_letter_code
_entity_poly.pdbx_strand_id
1 'polypeptide(L)'
;AAALGVVSAATKAFAGWWAAGRSGLDRTSRRRAGLTLVPRGEFSIVIGGLAVAAGAEPDIGALTAAYVLMMAIGGSLLARFA
;
A
#
# COMPACT_ATOMS: atom_id res chain seq x y z
N ALA A 1 -12.72 -2.06 2.09
CA ALA A 1 -11.27 -2.31 2.33
C ALA A 1 -10.64 -3.25 1.30
N ALA A 2 -11.13 -4.47 1.09
CA ALA A 2 -10.48 -5.48 0.23
C ALA A 2 -10.22 -5.02 -1.21
N ALA A 3 -11.25 -4.55 -1.92
CA ALA A 3 -11.08 -4.04 -3.30
C ALA A 3 -10.05 -2.90 -3.37
N LEU A 4 -10.14 -1.94 -2.44
CA LEU A 4 -9.16 -0.84 -2.32
C LEU A 4 -7.75 -1.37 -2.05
N GLY A 5 -7.61 -2.38 -1.19
CA GLY A 5 -6.35 -3.06 -0.90
C GLY A 5 -5.74 -3.70 -2.14
N VAL A 6 -6.51 -4.50 -2.87
CA VAL A 6 -6.07 -5.17 -4.11
C VAL A 6 -5.64 -4.15 -5.16
N VAL A 7 -6.46 -3.13 -5.42
CA VAL A 7 -6.15 -2.09 -6.41
C VAL A 7 -4.91 -1.30 -5.99
N SER A 8 -4.80 -0.94 -4.71
CA SER A 8 -3.64 -0.23 -4.16
C SER A 8 -2.36 -1.06 -4.31
N ALA A 9 -2.41 -2.33 -3.92
CA ALA A 9 -1.28 -3.24 -3.97
C ALA A 9 -0.79 -3.43 -5.41
N ALA A 10 -1.70 -3.76 -6.33
CA ALA A 10 -1.37 -3.98 -7.74
C ALA A 10 -0.76 -2.72 -8.36
N THR A 11 -1.36 -1.56 -8.14
CA THR A 11 -0.88 -0.29 -8.70
C THR A 11 0.49 0.08 -8.15
N LYS A 12 0.71 -0.08 -6.84
CA LYS A 12 2.01 0.24 -6.20
C LYS A 12 3.10 -0.73 -6.61
N ALA A 13 2.80 -2.03 -6.66
CA ALA A 13 3.73 -3.04 -7.12
C ALA A 13 4.14 -2.78 -8.58
N PHE A 14 3.18 -2.49 -9.45
CA PHE A 14 3.44 -2.16 -10.85
C PHE A 14 4.29 -0.88 -10.99
N ALA A 15 3.94 0.19 -10.27
CA ALA A 15 4.68 1.44 -10.32
C ALA A 15 6.15 1.27 -9.91
N GLY A 16 6.42 0.54 -8.83
CA GLY A 16 7.80 0.26 -8.40
C GLY A 16 8.57 -0.62 -9.38
N TRP A 17 7.92 -1.67 -9.92
CA TRP A 17 8.52 -2.53 -10.94
C TRP A 17 8.86 -1.78 -12.23
N TRP A 18 7.99 -0.86 -12.64
CA TRP A 18 8.17 -0.03 -13.83
C TRP A 18 9.27 1.01 -13.63
N ALA A 19 9.27 1.71 -12.49
CA ALA A 19 10.31 2.68 -12.13
C ALA A 19 11.69 2.01 -12.04
N ALA A 20 11.78 0.85 -11.37
CA ALA A 20 13.03 0.08 -11.29
C ALA A 20 13.52 -0.39 -12.68
N GLY A 21 12.60 -0.72 -13.59
CA GLY A 21 12.94 -1.08 -14.97
C GLY A 21 13.51 0.09 -15.77
N ARG A 22 12.95 1.29 -15.58
CA ARG A 22 13.49 2.53 -16.15
C ARG A 22 14.89 2.85 -15.62
N SER A 23 15.20 2.44 -14.40
CA SER A 23 16.52 2.61 -13.79
C SER A 23 17.53 1.51 -14.15
N GLY A 24 17.19 0.58 -15.06
CA GLY A 24 18.12 -0.46 -15.53
C GLY A 24 18.32 -1.65 -14.58
N LEU A 25 17.47 -1.80 -13.55
CA LEU A 25 17.56 -2.93 -12.61
C LEU A 25 17.11 -4.25 -13.24
N ASP A 26 17.71 -5.35 -12.80
CA ASP A 26 17.34 -6.70 -13.22
C ASP A 26 15.92 -7.10 -12.78
N ARG A 27 15.36 -8.17 -13.37
CA ARG A 27 13.97 -8.59 -13.12
C ARG A 27 13.67 -8.89 -11.64
N THR A 28 14.62 -9.43 -10.90
CA THR A 28 14.47 -9.76 -9.48
C THR A 28 14.46 -8.47 -8.65
N SER A 29 15.42 -7.58 -8.90
CA SER A 29 15.49 -6.26 -8.25
C SER A 29 14.25 -5.41 -8.52
N ARG A 30 13.68 -5.48 -9.74
CA ARG A 30 12.43 -4.79 -10.09
C ARG A 30 11.22 -5.34 -9.31
N ARG A 31 11.11 -6.66 -9.18
CA ARG A 31 10.02 -7.28 -8.40
C ARG A 31 10.10 -6.86 -6.93
N ARG A 32 11.32 -6.89 -6.36
CA ARG A 32 11.58 -6.43 -4.99
C ARG A 32 11.20 -4.97 -4.79
N ALA A 33 11.65 -4.08 -5.68
CA ALA A 33 11.31 -2.66 -5.63
C ALA A 33 9.80 -2.40 -5.73
N GLY A 34 9.06 -3.21 -6.49
CA GLY A 34 7.59 -3.14 -6.54
C GLY A 34 6.93 -3.56 -5.23
N LEU A 35 7.29 -4.75 -4.72
CA LEU A 35 6.63 -5.35 -3.56
C LEU A 35 6.90 -4.58 -2.25
N THR A 36 8.05 -3.91 -2.13
CA THR A 36 8.37 -3.06 -0.96
C THR A 36 7.50 -1.80 -0.86
N LEU A 37 6.79 -1.40 -1.93
CA LEU A 37 5.89 -0.24 -1.93
C LEU A 37 4.45 -0.57 -1.51
N VAL A 38 4.13 -1.85 -1.33
CA VAL A 38 2.78 -2.32 -0.98
C VAL A 38 2.41 -2.05 0.49
N PRO A 39 3.29 -2.30 1.49
CA PRO A 39 2.97 -2.05 2.89
C PRO A 39 2.45 -0.63 3.15
N ARG A 40 1.46 -0.52 4.03
CA ARG A 40 0.95 0.76 4.55
C ARG A 40 1.14 0.81 6.06
N GLY A 41 1.29 2.01 6.61
CA GLY A 41 1.59 2.23 8.02
C GLY A 41 0.89 3.44 8.61
N GLU A 42 1.46 3.94 9.70
CA GLU A 42 0.91 4.98 10.57
C GLU A 42 0.41 6.22 9.82
N PHE A 43 1.12 6.66 8.78
CA PHE A 43 0.74 7.85 8.03
C PHE A 43 -0.64 7.74 7.37
N SER A 44 -1.03 6.54 6.92
CA SER A 44 -2.37 6.33 6.35
C SER A 44 -3.47 6.39 7.43
N ILE A 45 -3.18 5.95 8.66
CA ILE A 45 -4.10 6.10 9.80
C ILE A 45 -4.28 7.58 10.14
N VAL A 46 -3.18 8.36 10.17
CA VAL A 46 -3.22 9.80 10.42
C VAL A 46 -4.08 10.52 9.39
N ILE A 47 -3.93 10.21 8.10
CA ILE A 47 -4.78 10.78 7.03
C ILE A 47 -6.26 10.44 7.24
N GLY A 48 -6.58 9.18 7.59
CA GLY A 48 -7.97 8.80 7.87
C GLY A 48 -8.54 9.54 9.10
N GLY A 49 -7.73 9.71 10.15
CA GLY A 49 -8.11 10.49 11.33
C GLY A 49 -8.36 11.96 11.00
N LEU A 50 -7.50 12.58 10.17
CA LEU A 50 -7.70 13.95 9.69
C LEU A 50 -9.00 14.09 8.88
N ALA A 51 -9.32 13.10 8.04
CA ALA A 51 -10.57 13.11 7.29
C ALA A 51 -11.81 13.01 8.19
N VAL A 52 -11.78 12.14 9.21
CA VAL A 52 -12.85 12.06 10.22
C VAL A 52 -12.98 13.38 10.98
N ALA A 53 -11.87 13.98 11.41
CA ALA A 53 -11.86 15.26 12.11
C ALA A 53 -12.39 16.42 11.26
N ALA A 54 -12.18 16.36 9.94
CA ALA A 54 -12.70 17.32 8.97
C ALA A 54 -14.19 17.13 8.64
N GLY A 55 -14.88 16.17 9.27
CA GLY A 55 -16.29 15.89 9.01
C GLY A 55 -16.54 15.17 7.68
N ALA A 56 -15.56 14.41 7.18
CA ALA A 56 -15.79 13.48 6.08
C ALA A 56 -16.73 12.33 6.50
N GLU A 57 -17.00 11.41 5.58
CA GLU A 57 -17.90 10.26 5.81
C GLU A 57 -17.58 9.52 7.13
N PRO A 58 -18.57 9.25 8.00
CA PRO A 58 -18.37 8.59 9.30
C PRO A 58 -17.57 7.29 9.23
N ASP A 59 -17.75 6.52 8.17
CA ASP A 59 -17.15 5.20 8.00
C ASP A 59 -15.69 5.23 7.53
N ILE A 60 -15.14 6.41 7.17
CA ILE A 60 -13.74 6.54 6.72
C ILE A 60 -12.75 6.06 7.77
N GLY A 61 -13.02 6.27 9.05
CA GLY A 61 -12.14 5.82 10.14
C GLY A 61 -11.99 4.30 10.15
N ALA A 62 -13.12 3.58 10.18
CA ALA A 62 -13.16 2.12 10.16
C ALA A 62 -12.58 1.55 8.85
N LEU A 63 -12.90 2.17 7.71
CA LEU A 63 -12.35 1.80 6.41
C LEU A 63 -10.82 1.93 6.39
N THR A 64 -10.29 3.03 6.91
CA THR A 64 -8.85 3.31 6.95
C THR A 64 -8.14 2.28 7.84
N ALA A 65 -8.66 2.02 9.03
CA ALA A 65 -8.09 1.03 9.95
C ALA A 65 -8.04 -0.36 9.29
N ALA A 66 -9.16 -0.82 8.71
CA ALA A 66 -9.23 -2.12 8.04
C ALA A 66 -8.29 -2.20 6.82
N TYR A 67 -8.22 -1.14 6.02
CA TYR A 67 -7.31 -1.05 4.89
C TYR A 67 -5.84 -1.11 5.32
N VAL A 68 -5.44 -0.30 6.31
CA VAL A 68 -4.05 -0.26 6.77
C VAL A 68 -3.62 -1.58 7.38
N LEU A 69 -4.45 -2.21 8.23
CA LEU A 69 -4.14 -3.53 8.79
C LEU A 69 -3.94 -4.59 7.71
N MET A 70 -4.84 -4.63 6.72
CA MET A 70 -4.75 -5.57 5.61
C MET A 70 -3.47 -5.36 4.80
N MET A 71 -3.14 -4.10 4.49
CA MET A 71 -1.95 -3.77 3.70
C MET A 71 -0.65 -3.89 4.50
N ALA A 72 -0.67 -3.61 5.80
CA ALA A 72 0.48 -3.80 6.68
C ALA A 72 0.87 -5.27 6.75
N ILE A 73 -0.09 -6.16 6.97
CA ILE A 73 0.16 -7.60 7.03
C ILE A 73 0.48 -8.15 5.63
N GLY A 74 -0.43 -7.98 4.67
CA GLY A 74 -0.28 -8.54 3.33
C GLY A 74 0.93 -8.00 2.58
N GLY A 75 1.16 -6.68 2.65
CA GLY A 75 2.32 -6.04 2.05
C GLY A 75 3.63 -6.49 2.69
N SER A 76 3.68 -6.65 4.03
CA SER A 76 4.91 -7.10 4.71
C SER A 76 5.25 -8.54 4.36
N LEU A 77 4.26 -9.42 4.24
CA LEU A 77 4.47 -10.78 3.77
C LEU A 77 4.99 -10.80 2.32
N LEU A 78 4.37 -10.03 1.43
CA LEU A 78 4.83 -9.88 0.04
C LEU A 78 6.27 -9.38 -0.04
N ALA A 79 6.62 -8.36 0.74
CA ALA A 79 7.97 -7.79 0.78
C ALA A 79 9.00 -8.77 1.38
N ARG A 80 8.61 -9.59 2.37
CA ARG A 80 9.48 -10.60 2.97
C ARG A 80 9.90 -11.69 1.99
N PHE A 81 9.02 -12.08 1.08
CA PHE A 81 9.27 -13.13 0.07
C PHE A 81 9.70 -12.57 -1.29
N ALA A 82 9.95 -11.25 -1.37
CA ALA A 82 10.24 -10.55 -2.61
C ALA A 82 11.64 -10.85 -3.15
#